data_AF-I4BPW0-F1
#
_entry.id   AF-I4BPW0-F1
#
_cell.length_a   1.000
_cell.length_b   1.000
_cell.length_c   1.000
_cell.angle_alpha   90.00
_cell.angle_beta   90.00
_cell.angle_gamma   90.00
#
_symmetry.space_group_name_H-M   'P 1'
#
loop_
_entity.id
_entity.type
_entity.pdbx_description
1 polymer ?
#
loop_
_entity_poly.entity_id
_entity_poly.type
_entity_poly.pdbx_seq_one_letter_code
_entity_poly.pdbx_strand_id
1 'polypeptide(L)' 'MTPEHIIQIFRRVLDTTEVDEHSDFFELGGDSLLATRVLSAIARQFEIELDYDDFADNPTPSALSDLAAVTP' A
#
# COMPACT_ATOMS: atom_id res chain seq x y z
N MET A 1 1.96 4.03 11.07
CA MET A 1 0.90 3.45 10.21
C MET A 1 0.74 1.98 10.58
N THR A 2 -0.43 1.36 10.38
CA THR A 2 -0.62 -0.09 10.63
C THR A 2 -1.08 -0.79 9.34
N PRO A 3 -0.94 -2.13 9.21
CA PRO A 3 -1.35 -2.85 8.01
C PRO A 3 -2.85 -2.66 7.69
N GLU A 4 -3.70 -2.55 8.71
CA GLU A 4 -5.15 -2.35 8.53
C GLU A 4 -5.47 -1.04 7.79
N HIS A 5 -4.66 0.01 8.00
CA HIS A 5 -4.82 1.26 7.27
C HIS A 5 -4.53 1.09 5.77
N ILE A 6 -3.46 0.37 5.44
CA ILE A 6 -3.09 0.06 4.05
C ILE A 6 -4.15 -0.83 3.41
N ILE A 7 -4.67 -1.84 4.12
CA ILE A 7 -5.77 -2.71 3.65
C ILE A 7 -6.97 -1.85 3.20
N GLN A 8 -7.36 -0.84 3.97
CA GLN A 8 -8.47 0.04 3.59
C GLN A 8 -8.17 0.85 2.32
N ILE A 9 -6.93 1.29 2.14
CA ILE A 9 -6.51 1.99 0.93
C ILE A 9 -6.54 1.05 -0.27
N PHE A 10 -5.98 -0.16 -0.14
CA PHE A 10 -5.98 -1.19 -1.18
C PHE A 10 -7.41 -1.53 -1.61
N ARG A 11 -8.29 -1.85 -0.65
CA ARG A 11 -9.70 -2.16 -0.93
C ARG A 11 -10.40 -1.05 -1.71
N ARG A 12 -10.14 0.20 -1.36
CA ARG A 12 -10.71 1.37 -2.06
C ARG A 12 -10.13 1.57 -3.46
N VAL A 13 -8.84 1.33 -3.65
CA VAL A 13 -8.15 1.56 -4.93
C VAL A 13 -8.41 0.44 -5.93
N LEU A 14 -8.42 -0.81 -5.45
CA LEU A 14 -8.66 -2.02 -6.23
C LEU A 14 -10.14 -2.37 -6.39
N ASP A 15 -11.04 -1.66 -5.70
CA ASP A 15 -12.48 -1.92 -5.67
C ASP A 15 -12.81 -3.39 -5.29
N THR A 16 -12.12 -3.88 -4.26
CA THR A 16 -12.30 -5.24 -3.73
C THR A 16 -12.37 -5.25 -2.21
N THR A 17 -12.98 -6.28 -1.63
CA THR A 17 -12.97 -6.54 -0.19
C THR A 17 -11.96 -7.61 0.22
N GLU A 18 -11.45 -8.39 -0.73
CA GLU A 18 -10.56 -9.55 -0.53
C GLU A 18 -9.10 -9.10 -0.40
N VAL A 19 -8.82 -8.33 0.66
CA VAL A 19 -7.46 -7.88 0.98
C VAL A 19 -7.17 -8.20 2.44
N ASP A 20 -6.09 -8.93 2.66
CA ASP A 20 -5.49 -9.27 3.94
C ASP A 20 -4.11 -8.62 4.06
N GLU A 21 -3.48 -8.72 5.24
CA GLU A 21 -2.21 -8.04 5.53
C GLU A 21 -1.02 -8.49 4.65
N HIS A 22 -1.12 -9.68 4.06
CA HIS A 22 -0.10 -10.28 3.18
C HIS A 22 -0.57 -10.40 1.73
N SER A 23 -1.72 -9.83 1.38
CA SER A 23 -2.19 -9.86 -0.01
C SER A 23 -1.29 -9.01 -0.90
N ASP A 24 -0.77 -9.61 -1.95
CA ASP A 24 0.03 -8.94 -2.96
C ASP A 24 -0.87 -8.03 -3.83
N PHE A 25 -0.51 -6.76 -3.92
CA PHE A 25 -1.27 -5.76 -4.66
C PHE A 25 -1.44 -6.09 -6.14
N PHE A 26 -0.40 -6.64 -6.78
CA PHE A 26 -0.41 -6.95 -8.21
C PHE A 26 -1.14 -8.26 -8.49
N GLU A 27 -1.06 -9.24 -7.60
CA GLU A 27 -1.87 -10.47 -7.70
C GLU A 27 -3.37 -10.18 -7.58
N LEU A 28 -3.75 -9.14 -6.84
CA LEU A 28 -5.13 -8.65 -6.72
C LEU A 28 -5.60 -7.81 -7.91
N GLY A 29 -4.79 -7.68 -8.97
CA GLY A 29 -5.13 -6.92 -10.18
C GLY A 29 -4.69 -5.46 -10.15
N GLY A 30 -3.82 -5.09 -9.21
CA GLY A 30 -3.18 -3.79 -9.18
C GLY A 30 -2.24 -3.56 -10.36
N ASP A 31 -2.07 -2.29 -10.74
CA ASP A 31 -1.10 -1.85 -11.75
C ASP A 31 -0.32 -0.63 -11.25
N SER A 32 0.59 -0.10 -12.06
CA SER A 32 1.43 1.05 -11.69
C SER A 32 0.63 2.34 -11.43
N LEU A 33 -0.49 2.55 -12.13
CA LEU A 33 -1.35 3.69 -11.91
C LEU A 33 -2.08 3.57 -10.57
N LEU A 34 -2.60 2.38 -10.26
CA LEU A 34 -3.24 2.10 -8.99
C LEU A 34 -2.24 2.15 -7.84
N ALA A 35 -1.03 1.64 -8.00
CA ALA A 35 0.06 1.76 -7.01
C ALA A 35 0.37 3.23 -6.72
N THR A 36 0.48 4.08 -7.75
CA THR A 36 0.66 5.53 -7.58
C THR A 36 -0.48 6.17 -6.78
N ARG A 37 -1.73 5.71 -6.97
CA ARG A 37 -2.87 6.17 -6.17
C ARG A 37 -2.78 5.75 -4.71
N VAL A 38 -2.31 4.54 -4.44
CA VAL A 38 -2.05 4.06 -3.08
C VAL A 38 -0.98 4.92 -2.41
N LEU A 39 0.18 5.10 -3.06
CA LEU A 39 1.28 5.92 -2.56
C LEU A 39 0.83 7.35 -2.26
N SER A 40 0.05 7.94 -3.18
CA SER A 40 -0.54 9.28 -2.98
C SER A 40 -1.52 9.33 -1.79
N ALA A 41 -2.29 8.26 -1.55
CA ALA A 41 -3.20 8.19 -0.41
C ALA A 41 -2.45 8.07 0.91
N ILE A 42 -1.39 7.26 0.95
CA ILE A 42 -0.51 7.10 2.11
C ILE A 42 0.14 8.44 2.47
N ALA A 43 0.75 9.11 1.50
CA ALA A 43 1.40 10.41 1.70
C ALA A 43 0.44 11.45 2.24
N ARG A 44 -0.80 11.50 1.73
CA ARG A 44 -1.80 12.47 2.18
C ARG A 44 -2.39 12.16 3.55
N GLN A 45 -2.50 10.89 3.92
CA GLN A 45 -3.17 10.48 5.17
C GLN A 45 -2.21 10.37 6.35
N PHE A 46 -0.95 10.01 6.09
CA PHE A 46 0.03 9.73 7.12
C PHE A 46 1.25 10.65 7.07
N GLU A 47 1.36 11.53 6.07
CA GLU A 47 2.52 12.41 5.86
C GLU A 47 3.83 11.61 5.64
N ILE A 48 3.70 10.40 5.06
CA ILE A 48 4.80 9.47 4.77
C ILE A 48 4.93 9.31 3.26
N GLU A 49 6.10 9.60 2.72
CA GLU A 49 6.43 9.32 1.32
C GLU A 49 7.10 7.96 1.22
N LEU A 50 6.54 7.09 0.39
CA LEU A 50 7.11 5.80 0.02
C LEU A 50 7.42 5.82 -1.47
N ASP A 51 8.57 5.26 -1.84
CA ASP A 51 8.98 5.19 -3.24
C ASP A 51 8.25 4.05 -3.96
N TYR A 52 8.11 4.21 -5.28
CA TYR A 52 7.49 3.17 -6.11
C TYR A 52 8.31 1.88 -6.11
N ASP A 53 9.64 1.97 -6.08
CA ASP A 53 10.51 0.81 -6.05
C ASP A 53 10.31 -0.02 -4.77
N ASP A 54 10.24 0.64 -3.61
CA ASP A 54 9.94 -0.02 -2.32
C ASP A 54 8.57 -0.72 -2.34
N PHE A 55 7.57 -0.07 -2.95
CA PHE A 55 6.24 -0.65 -3.13
C PHE A 55 6.27 -1.86 -4.06
N ALA A 56 6.98 -1.77 -5.17
CA ALA A 56 7.06 -2.83 -6.17
C ALA A 56 7.81 -4.06 -5.64
N ASP A 57 8.84 -3.86 -4.84
CA ASP A 57 9.59 -4.94 -4.18
C ASP A 57 8.79 -5.58 -3.03
N ASN A 58 7.91 -4.81 -2.37
CA ASN A 58 7.16 -5.26 -1.20
C ASN A 58 5.66 -4.88 -1.26
N PRO A 59 4.88 -5.42 -2.21
CA PRO A 59 3.52 -4.95 -2.53
C PRO A 59 2.44 -5.48 -1.56
N THR A 60 2.76 -5.61 -0.27
CA THR A 60 1.82 -6.11 0.75
C THR A 60 1.53 -5.05 1.82
N PRO A 61 0.31 -5.02 2.39
CA PRO A 61 -0.03 -4.09 3.46
C PRO A 61 0.91 -4.12 4.67
N SER A 62 1.32 -5.31 5.10
CA SER A 62 2.26 -5.47 6.21
C SER A 62 3.62 -4.86 5.88
N ALA A 63 4.18 -5.19 4.72
CA ALA A 63 5.52 -4.71 4.37
C ALA A 63 5.57 -3.19 4.16
N LEU A 64 4.53 -2.60 3.56
CA LEU A 64 4.40 -1.14 3.44
C LEU A 64 4.29 -0.45 4.81
N SER A 65 3.60 -1.08 5.77
CA SER A 65 3.53 -0.59 7.14
C SER A 65 4.89 -0.64 7.85
N ASP A 66 5.67 -1.69 7.61
CA ASP A 66 7.00 -1.86 8.19
C ASP A 66 8.00 -0.86 7.59
N LEU A 67 8.00 -0.68 6.27
CA LEU A 67 8.83 0.31 5.58
C LEU A 67 8.59 1.72 6.11
N ALA A 68 7.31 2.10 6.28
CA ALA A 68 6.92 3.38 6.83
C ALA A 68 7.30 3.58 8.30
N ALA A 69 7.60 2.52 9.05
CA ALA A 69 8.11 2.61 10.42
C ALA A 69 9.63 2.84 10.48
N VAL A 70 10.34 2.58 9.38
CA VAL A 70 11.80 2.74 9.25
C VAL A 70 12.18 4.13 8.74
N THR A 71 11.27 4.83 8.04
CA THR A 71 11.49 6.20 7.58
C THR A 71 11.50 7.18 8.77
N PRO A 72 12.60 7.93 9.00
CA PRO A 72 12.78 8.80 10.17
C PRO A 72 12.00 10.12 10.10
#